data_AF-A0A2T2Z1I0-F1
#
_entry.id   AF-A0A2T2Z1I0-F1
#
_cell.length_a   1.000
_cell.length_b   1.000
_cell.length_c   1.000
_cell.angle_alpha   90.00
_cell.angle_beta   90.00
_cell.angle_gamma   90.00
#
_symmetry.space_group_name_H-M   'P 1'
#
loop_
_entity.id
_entity.type
_entity.pdbx_description
1 polymer ?
#
loop_
_entity_poly.entity_id
_entity_poly.type
_entity_poly.pdbx_seq_one_letter_code
_entity_poly.pdbx_strand_id
1 'polypeptide(L)' 'MKRNRRPAPVVPDAGYEEDVIDLQAHRRCRLERRGLDPVSVAVHLLAETGSAPSGWDFDPDGGEDWAA' A
#
# COMPACT_ATOMS: atom_id res chain seq x y z
N MET A 1 -45.02 -27.87 22.18
CA MET A 1 -44.42 -26.90 21.23
C MET A 1 -42.90 -26.98 21.29
N LYS A 2 -42.25 -27.62 20.30
CA LYS A 2 -40.79 -27.73 20.20
C LYS A 2 -40.34 -26.73 19.13
N ARG A 3 -39.59 -25.68 19.52
CA ARG A 3 -39.09 -24.65 18.59
C ARG A 3 -37.79 -25.14 17.97
N ASN A 4 -37.82 -25.44 16.68
CA ASN A 4 -36.63 -25.82 15.91
C ASN A 4 -35.74 -24.59 15.73
N ARG A 5 -34.66 -24.48 16.54
CA ARG A 5 -33.61 -23.50 16.29
C ARG A 5 -32.87 -23.90 15.02
N ARG A 6 -33.01 -23.12 13.95
CA ARG A 6 -32.14 -23.28 12.79
C ARG A 6 -30.72 -22.88 13.22
N PRO A 7 -29.68 -23.68 12.91
CA PRO A 7 -28.31 -23.24 13.11
C PRO A 7 -28.06 -21.98 12.28
N ALA A 8 -27.32 -21.03 12.84
CA ALA A 8 -26.91 -19.83 12.13
C ALA A 8 -26.13 -20.23 10.85
N PRO A 9 -26.27 -19.48 9.75
CA PRO A 9 -25.46 -19.74 8.57
C PRO A 9 -23.98 -19.64 8.98
N VAL A 10 -23.25 -20.75 8.81
CA VAL A 10 -21.79 -20.73 8.88
C VAL A 10 -21.37 -19.93 7.66
N VAL A 11 -21.02 -18.66 7.87
CA VAL A 11 -20.35 -17.87 6.85
C VAL A 11 -19.04 -18.61 6.60
N PRO A 12 -18.82 -19.21 5.42
CA PRO A 12 -17.53 -19.83 5.13
C PRO A 12 -16.48 -18.75 5.35
N ASP A 13 -15.40 -19.11 6.03
CA ASP A 13 -14.23 -18.27 6.27
C ASP A 13 -13.96 -17.49 4.99
N ALA A 14 -14.38 -16.23 4.97
CA ALA A 14 -14.17 -15.35 3.85
C ALA A 14 -12.67 -15.24 3.83
N GLY A 15 -12.05 -15.99 2.91
CA GLY A 15 -10.62 -16.27 2.92
C GLY A 15 -9.92 -15.01 3.32
N TYR A 16 -9.12 -15.09 4.39
CA TYR A 16 -8.28 -13.98 4.83
C TYR A 16 -7.40 -13.59 3.65
N GLU A 17 -7.92 -12.74 2.77
CA GLU A 17 -7.12 -11.86 1.94
C GLU A 17 -6.37 -11.08 2.99
N GLU A 18 -5.12 -11.48 3.22
CA GLU A 18 -4.21 -10.73 4.06
C GLU A 18 -4.31 -9.30 3.54
N ASP A 19 -4.88 -8.41 4.34
CA ASP A 19 -4.84 -6.97 4.09
C ASP A 19 -3.38 -6.56 4.24
N VAL A 20 -2.57 -6.89 3.23
CA VAL A 20 -1.16 -6.54 3.16
C VAL A 20 -1.12 -5.06 2.85
N ILE A 21 -1.13 -4.26 3.91
CA ILE A 21 -0.90 -2.82 3.80
C ILE A 21 0.51 -2.66 3.25
N ASP A 22 0.62 -2.14 2.03
CA ASP A 22 1.90 -1.70 1.49
C ASP A 22 2.40 -0.51 2.32
N LEU A 23 3.25 -0.84 3.30
CA LEU A 23 3.86 0.13 4.20
C LEU A 23 4.76 1.11 3.46
N GLN A 24 5.37 0.69 2.34
CA GLN A 24 6.21 1.57 1.52
C GLN A 24 5.33 2.62 0.83
N ALA A 25 4.23 2.20 0.20
CA ALA A 25 3.27 3.11 -0.42
C ALA A 25 2.67 4.09 0.60
N HIS A 26 2.29 3.61 1.80
CA HIS A 26 1.73 4.49 2.83
C HIS A 26 2.75 5.53 3.33
N ARG A 27 4.02 5.14 3.50
CA ARG A 27 5.11 6.04 3.92
C ARG A 27 5.41 7.07 2.85
N ARG A 28 5.49 6.65 1.58
CA ARG A 28 5.64 7.54 0.43
C ARG A 28 4.56 8.62 0.40
N CYS A 29 3.29 8.23 0.43
CA CYS A 29 2.16 9.17 0.42
C CYS A 29 2.16 10.13 1.63
N ARG A 30 2.75 9.72 2.76
CA ARG A 30 2.90 10.59 3.92
C ARG A 30 3.99 11.66 3.71
N LEU A 31 5.10 11.28 3.09
CA LEU A 31 6.22 12.19 2.83
C LEU A 31 5.89 13.16 1.69
N GLU A 32 5.24 12.70 0.64
CA GLU A 32 4.74 13.55 -0.46
C GLU A 32 3.73 14.58 0.05
N ARG A 33 2.80 14.18 0.93
CA ARG A 33 1.86 15.13 1.57
C ARG A 33 2.52 16.16 2.48
N ARG A 34 3.73 15.90 2.95
CA ARG A 34 4.54 16.88 3.69
C ARG A 34 5.28 17.84 2.77
N GLY A 35 5.16 17.66 1.45
CA GLY A 35 5.80 18.50 0.45
C GLY A 35 7.30 18.22 0.26
N LEU A 36 7.77 17.03 0.64
CA LEU A 36 9.14 16.64 0.34
C LEU A 36 9.31 16.48 -1.17
N ASP A 37 10.45 16.92 -1.69
CA ASP A 37 10.82 16.64 -3.06
C ASP A 37 11.01 15.12 -3.27
N PRO A 38 10.84 14.62 -4.51
CA PRO A 38 10.95 13.20 -4.80
C PRO A 38 12.25 12.59 -4.27
N VAL A 39 13.42 13.22 -4.50
CA VAL A 39 14.71 12.67 -4.07
C VAL A 39 14.76 12.48 -2.56
N SER A 40 14.30 13.47 -1.78
CA SER A 40 14.20 13.34 -0.32
C SER A 40 13.29 12.18 0.10
N VAL A 41 12.18 11.94 -0.61
CA VAL A 41 11.31 10.78 -0.36
C VAL A 41 12.05 9.46 -0.62
N ALA A 42 12.94 9.36 -1.63
CA ALA A 42 13.73 8.12 -1.90
C ALA A 42 14.66 7.85 -0.76
N VAL A 43 15.38 8.88 -0.34
CA VAL A 43 16.36 8.77 0.73
C VAL A 43 15.68 8.29 2.00
N HIS A 44 14.50 8.83 2.32
CA HIS A 44 13.71 8.36 3.45
C HIS A 44 13.26 6.90 3.30
N LEU A 45 12.74 6.50 2.13
CA LEU A 45 12.30 5.12 1.89
C LEU A 45 13.47 4.12 1.93
N LEU A 46 14.61 4.48 1.34
CA LEU A 46 15.84 3.70 1.34
C LEU A 46 16.40 3.56 2.76
N ALA A 47 16.45 4.65 3.53
CA ALA A 47 16.94 4.62 4.91
C ALA A 47 16.04 3.79 5.83
N GLU A 48 14.72 3.82 5.63
CA GLU A 48 13.76 3.10 6.46
C GLU A 48 13.62 1.62 6.09
N THR A 49 13.78 1.26 4.82
CA THR A 49 13.45 -0.08 4.32
C THR A 49 14.63 -0.85 3.73
N GLY A 50 15.78 -0.18 3.54
CA GLY A 50 16.97 -0.77 2.91
C GLY A 50 16.86 -0.96 1.41
N SER A 51 15.70 -0.68 0.81
CA SER A 51 15.44 -0.77 -0.62
C SER A 51 14.96 0.57 -1.15
N ALA A 52 15.59 1.03 -2.24
CA ALA A 52 15.03 2.11 -3.02
C ALA A 52 13.85 1.57 -3.84
N PRO A 53 12.75 2.33 -4.02
CA PRO A 53 11.70 1.94 -4.95
C PRO A 53 12.31 1.73 -6.35
N SER A 54 12.19 0.52 -6.88
CA SER A 54 12.59 0.25 -8.27
C SER A 54 11.61 0.97 -9.21
N GLY A 55 12.14 1.81 -10.11
CA GLY A 55 11.33 2.54 -11.10
C GLY A 55 11.19 4.04 -10.85
N TRP A 56 11.86 4.60 -9.84
CA TRP A 56 12.03 6.05 -9.76
C TRP A 56 13.01 6.56 -10.81
N ASP A 57 12.60 6.51 -12.07
CA ASP A 57 13.14 7.38 -13.08
C ASP A 57 12.69 8.80 -12.71
N PHE A 58 13.56 9.51 -11.99
CA PHE A 58 13.42 10.93 -11.78
C PHE A 58 13.64 11.59 -13.14
N ASP A 59 12.57 11.74 -13.90
CA ASP A 59 12.55 12.59 -15.06
C ASP A 59 12.33 14.04 -14.60
N PRO A 60 13.38 14.91 -14.63
CA PRO A 60 13.23 16.31 -14.28
C PRO A 60 12.30 17.06 -15.24
N ASP A 61 11.99 16.50 -16.43
CA ASP A 61 11.20 17.10 -17.49
C ASP A 61 9.77 16.53 -17.59
N GLY A 62 9.36 15.61 -16.69
CA GLY A 62 7.97 15.21 -16.52
C GLY A 62 7.39 14.31 -17.62
N GLY A 63 8.15 13.33 -18.08
CA GLY A 63 7.72 12.30 -19.02
C GLY A 63 6.75 11.28 -18.41
N GLU A 64 5.54 11.30 -18.94
CA GLU A 64 4.43 10.39 -18.75
C GLU A 64 4.81 8.92 -19.01
N ASP A 65 5.33 8.20 -18.01
CA ASP A 65 5.49 6.72 -18.12
C ASP A 65 4.98 5.94 -16.89
N TRP A 66 4.26 6.62 -15.99
CA TRP A 66 3.56 5.98 -14.87
C TRP A 66 2.13 5.51 -15.21
N ALA A 67 1.74 5.53 -16.49
CA ALA A 67 0.37 5.26 -16.96
C ALA A 67 0.30 4.26 -18.13
N ALA A 68 1.25 3.34 -18.24
CA ALA A 68 1.23 2.23 -19.21
C ALA A 68 0.98 0.87 -18.53
#